data_AF-A0A2U1AZG9-F1
#
_entry.id   AF-A0A2U1AZG9-F1
#
_cell.length_a   1.000
_cell.length_b   1.000
_cell.length_c   1.000
_cell.angle_alpha   90.00
_cell.angle_beta   90.00
_cell.angle_gamma   90.00
#
_symmetry.space_group_name_H-M   'P 1'
#
loop_
_entity.id
_entity.type
_entity.pdbx_description
1 polymer ?
#
loop_
_entity_poly.entity_id
_entity_poly.type
_entity_poly.pdbx_seq_one_letter_code
_entity_poly.pdbx_strand_id
1 'polypeptide(L)'
;MPTIEIVSVGASRLSLNQSNFELALIEENKLKSHRGLFYDWLNGQEGVIVHLGNPKFKEDKTGGFFAGELIDWSFEPTTIELPNFGKVETGANQISGFRFLTNYQIEVALILEKAITASPELKVYFLTDIQFGAGNGKMEELNLKEFWTMHDTEGLKWNTLYKLGK
;
A
#
# COMPACT_ATOMS: atom_id res chain seq x y z
N MET A 1 -3.49 -8.62 8.19
CA MET A 1 -2.40 -7.63 8.31
C MET A 1 -2.29 -6.85 7.01
N PRO A 2 -2.41 -5.51 7.03
CA PRO A 2 -2.36 -4.69 5.84
C PRO A 2 -0.93 -4.45 5.36
N THR A 3 -0.77 -4.46 4.05
CA THR A 3 0.45 -4.14 3.31
C THR A 3 0.13 -2.93 2.44
N ILE A 4 0.98 -1.91 2.51
CA ILE A 4 0.88 -0.68 1.71
C ILE A 4 2.23 -0.47 1.06
N GLU A 5 2.24 -0.34 -0.27
CA GLU A 5 3.47 -0.25 -1.05
C GLU A 5 3.31 0.83 -2.14
N ILE A 6 4.39 1.56 -2.41
CA ILE A 6 4.46 2.56 -3.49
C ILE A 6 5.51 2.10 -4.49
N VAL A 7 5.10 1.94 -5.74
CA VAL A 7 5.94 1.46 -6.83
C VAL A 7 6.18 2.58 -7.82
N SER A 8 7.44 2.80 -8.18
CA SER A 8 7.85 3.73 -9.22
C SER A 8 8.57 2.97 -10.33
N VAL A 9 7.87 2.68 -11.42
CA VAL A 9 8.42 1.94 -12.56
C VAL A 9 9.47 2.79 -13.28
N GLY A 10 10.57 2.15 -13.67
CA GLY A 10 11.72 2.75 -14.35
C GLY A 10 12.64 3.60 -13.45
N ALA A 11 12.26 3.86 -12.20
CA ALA A 11 13.13 4.58 -11.27
C ALA A 11 14.27 3.68 -10.79
N SER A 12 15.47 4.24 -10.63
CA SER A 12 16.62 3.53 -10.06
C SER A 12 16.74 3.67 -8.54
N ARG A 13 16.21 4.77 -7.98
CA ARG A 13 16.14 5.08 -6.54
C ARG A 13 15.15 6.21 -6.28
N LEU A 14 14.51 6.23 -5.12
CA LEU A 14 13.76 7.39 -4.61
C LEU A 14 14.57 8.18 -3.58
N SER A 15 15.62 7.58 -3.00
CA SER A 15 16.51 8.22 -2.02
C SER A 15 15.75 8.71 -0.79
N LEU A 16 14.85 7.88 -0.25
CA LEU A 16 14.14 8.17 0.98
C LEU A 16 15.08 8.01 2.18
N ASN A 17 15.02 8.95 3.11
CA ASN A 17 15.74 8.86 4.38
C ASN A 17 14.74 8.58 5.51
N GLN A 18 14.86 7.41 6.15
CA GLN A 18 14.01 6.99 7.26
C GLN A 18 13.90 8.02 8.39
N SER A 19 14.92 8.85 8.64
CA SER A 19 14.88 9.87 9.69
C SER A 19 13.88 11.00 9.42
N ASN A 20 13.39 11.13 8.19
CA ASN A 20 12.44 12.17 7.79
C ASN A 20 10.98 11.73 7.95
N PHE A 21 10.74 10.51 8.43
CA PHE A 21 9.42 9.87 8.47
C PHE A 21 9.20 9.19 9.82
N GLU A 22 7.99 9.33 10.36
CA GLU A 22 7.56 8.59 11.55
C GLU A 22 7.09 7.17 11.20
N LEU A 23 6.54 6.97 10.00
CA LEU A 23 6.29 5.62 9.50
C LEU A 23 7.59 4.89 9.15
N ALA A 24 7.57 3.55 9.18
CA ALA A 24 8.71 2.75 8.76
C ALA A 24 8.74 2.59 7.24
N LEU A 25 9.95 2.60 6.67
CA LEU A 25 10.21 2.51 5.25
C LEU A 25 11.19 1.39 4.91
N ILE A 26 10.89 0.63 3.86
CA ILE A 26 11.88 -0.20 3.16
C ILE A 26 11.85 0.21 1.69
N GLU A 27 12.96 0.73 1.18
CA GLU A 27 13.13 1.03 -0.25
C GLU A 27 13.92 -0.11 -0.89
N GLU A 28 13.36 -0.76 -1.90
CA GLU A 28 14.00 -1.83 -2.65
C GLU A 28 14.00 -1.51 -4.15
N ASN A 29 15.09 -1.87 -4.82
CA ASN A 29 15.26 -1.73 -6.27
C ASN A 29 14.81 -2.97 -7.07
N LYS A 30 14.06 -3.85 -6.42
CA LYS A 30 13.42 -5.01 -7.03
C LYS A 30 11.94 -4.94 -6.72
N LEU A 31 11.11 -4.98 -7.75
CA LEU A 31 9.67 -4.91 -7.60
C LEU A 31 9.14 -6.26 -7.11
N LYS A 32 9.23 -6.47 -5.80
CA LYS A 32 8.74 -7.66 -5.12
C LYS A 32 7.94 -7.24 -3.89
N SER A 33 6.63 -7.46 -3.95
CA SER A 33 5.74 -7.19 -2.81
C SER A 33 5.99 -8.19 -1.67
N HIS A 34 5.68 -7.77 -0.45
CA HIS A 34 5.59 -8.67 0.70
C HIS A 34 4.37 -9.61 0.65
N ARG A 35 3.48 -9.42 -0.33
CA ARG A 35 2.28 -10.23 -0.56
C ARG A 35 2.19 -10.73 -2.00
N GLY A 36 1.40 -11.79 -2.19
CA GLY A 36 1.30 -12.49 -3.47
C GLY A 36 0.32 -11.88 -4.48
N LEU A 37 -0.61 -11.01 -4.05
CA LEU A 37 -1.79 -10.66 -4.87
C LEU A 37 -1.45 -10.02 -6.21
N PHE A 38 -0.41 -9.17 -6.23
CA PHE A 38 0.07 -8.51 -7.44
C PHE A 38 1.48 -8.97 -7.86
N TYR A 39 1.91 -10.14 -7.38
CA TYR A 39 3.27 -10.65 -7.62
C TYR A 39 3.59 -10.78 -9.12
N ASP A 40 2.68 -11.40 -9.90
CA ASP A 40 2.89 -11.60 -11.33
C ASP A 40 2.98 -10.27 -12.09
N TRP A 41 2.20 -9.28 -11.67
CA TRP A 41 2.24 -7.93 -12.25
C TRP A 41 3.59 -7.25 -11.97
N LEU A 42 4.10 -7.36 -10.75
CA LEU A 42 5.38 -6.76 -10.33
C LEU A 42 6.59 -7.45 -10.98
N ASN A 43 6.56 -8.79 -11.10
CA ASN A 43 7.70 -9.59 -11.56
C ASN A 43 8.14 -9.31 -13.01
N GLY A 44 7.30 -8.64 -13.81
CA GLY A 44 7.61 -8.21 -15.18
C GLY A 44 8.12 -6.78 -15.31
N GLN A 45 8.32 -6.07 -14.21
CA GLN A 45 8.63 -4.63 -14.20
C GLN A 45 10.00 -4.37 -13.57
N GLU A 46 10.65 -3.28 -14.00
CA GLU A 46 11.84 -2.73 -13.35
C GLU A 46 11.50 -1.41 -12.67
N GLY A 47 12.07 -1.14 -11.48
CA GLY A 47 11.80 0.08 -10.75
C GLY A 47 12.14 -0.01 -9.27
N VAL A 48 11.58 0.91 -8.50
CA VAL A 48 11.70 0.95 -7.03
C VAL A 48 10.35 0.65 -6.41
N ILE A 49 10.33 -0.16 -5.36
CA ILE A 49 9.20 -0.35 -4.46
C ILE A 49 9.57 0.19 -3.09
N VAL A 50 8.62 0.88 -2.47
CA VAL A 50 8.72 1.39 -1.10
C VAL A 50 7.61 0.77 -0.28
N HIS A 51 8.00 0.00 0.72
CA HIS A 51 7.09 -0.60 1.68
C HIS A 51 6.85 0.37 2.83
N LEU A 52 5.59 0.64 3.16
CA LEU A 52 5.19 1.47 4.29
C LEU A 52 4.76 0.58 5.45
N GLY A 53 5.30 0.84 6.64
CA GLY A 53 5.05 0.01 7.82
C GLY A 53 4.84 0.82 9.09
N ASN A 54 4.39 0.11 10.12
CA ASN A 54 4.22 0.69 11.46
C ASN A 54 5.52 1.31 11.98
N PRO A 55 5.46 2.42 12.73
CA PRO A 55 6.64 3.10 13.27
C PRO A 55 7.63 2.18 14.02
N LYS A 56 7.12 1.18 14.74
CA LYS A 56 7.95 0.21 15.47
C LYS A 56 8.94 -0.57 14.58
N PHE A 57 8.71 -0.66 13.27
CA PHE A 57 9.59 -1.35 12.33
C PHE A 57 10.74 -0.48 11.81
N LYS A 58 10.90 0.75 12.32
CA LYS A 58 12.05 1.60 12.00
C LYS A 58 13.38 0.96 12.40
N GLU A 59 13.38 0.22 13.52
CA GLU A 59 14.57 -0.40 14.12
C GLU A 59 14.72 -1.89 13.81
N ASP A 60 13.61 -2.60 13.53
CA ASP A 60 13.60 -4.00 13.13
C ASP A 60 12.77 -4.22 11.87
N LYS A 61 13.50 -4.43 10.76
CA LYS A 61 12.96 -4.68 9.42
C LYS A 61 12.95 -6.16 9.05
N THR A 62 13.40 -7.04 9.97
CA THR A 62 13.56 -8.48 9.69
C THR A 62 12.38 -9.33 10.16
N GLY A 63 11.51 -8.78 11.02
CA GLY A 63 10.22 -9.36 11.40
C GLY A 63 9.10 -9.12 10.38
N GLY A 64 7.86 -9.45 10.77
CA GLY A 64 6.69 -9.17 9.92
C GLY A 64 6.49 -7.66 9.73
N PHE A 65 6.61 -7.17 8.48
CA PHE A 65 6.46 -5.77 8.12
C PHE A 65 5.05 -5.48 7.57
N PHE A 66 4.30 -4.60 8.24
CA PHE A 66 2.91 -4.29 7.90
C PHE A 66 2.50 -2.88 8.37
N ALA A 67 1.39 -2.37 7.87
CA ALA A 67 0.96 -0.96 7.99
C ALA A 67 -0.23 -0.73 8.93
N GLY A 68 -0.55 -1.67 9.82
CA GLY A 68 -1.78 -1.62 10.63
C GLY A 68 -1.91 -0.40 11.55
N GLU A 69 -0.82 0.17 12.03
CA GLU A 69 -0.81 1.38 12.87
C GLU A 69 -0.94 2.67 12.03
N LEU A 70 -0.89 2.58 10.70
CA LEU A 70 -1.12 3.72 9.80
C LEU A 70 -2.60 3.92 9.46
N ILE A 71 -3.43 2.90 9.71
CA ILE A 71 -4.82 2.82 9.25
C ILE A 71 -5.79 3.33 10.31
N ASP A 72 -6.76 4.14 9.89
CA ASP A 72 -7.94 4.47 10.69
C ASP A 72 -8.95 3.33 10.64
N TRP A 73 -8.85 2.40 11.60
CA TRP A 73 -9.78 1.28 11.74
C TRP A 73 -11.18 1.69 12.22
N SER A 74 -11.37 2.96 12.63
CA SER A 74 -12.69 3.46 13.00
C SER A 74 -13.53 3.90 11.79
N PHE A 75 -12.89 4.05 10.62
CA PHE A 75 -13.57 4.42 9.38
C PHE A 75 -14.59 3.36 8.93
N GLU A 76 -14.18 2.09 8.93
CA GLU A 76 -15.02 0.94 8.60
C GLU A 76 -14.87 -0.11 9.71
N PRO A 77 -15.57 0.06 10.84
CA PRO A 77 -15.45 -0.85 11.96
C PRO A 77 -16.13 -2.18 11.59
N THR A 78 -15.30 -3.19 11.31
CA THR A 78 -15.76 -4.53 10.92
C THR A 78 -15.33 -5.57 11.94
N THR A 79 -16.26 -6.45 12.32
CA THR A 79 -15.93 -7.69 13.04
C THR A 79 -15.51 -8.75 12.02
N ILE A 80 -14.27 -9.26 12.15
CA ILE A 80 -13.78 -10.32 11.27
C ILE A 80 -14.26 -11.68 11.78
N GLU A 81 -15.04 -12.36 10.96
CA GLU A 81 -15.43 -13.74 11.14
C GLU A 81 -14.35 -14.65 10.55
N LEU A 82 -13.77 -15.50 11.37
CA LEU A 82 -12.79 -16.47 10.90
C LEU A 82 -13.50 -17.56 10.11
N PRO A 83 -13.07 -17.86 8.87
CA PRO A 83 -13.70 -18.91 8.08
C PRO A 83 -13.56 -20.25 8.78
N ASN A 84 -14.55 -21.12 8.60
CA ASN A 84 -14.42 -22.49 9.06
C ASN A 84 -13.38 -23.21 8.17
N PHE A 85 -12.21 -23.49 8.75
CA PHE A 85 -11.08 -24.14 8.05
C PHE A 85 -11.40 -25.53 7.47
N GLY A 86 -12.55 -26.12 7.78
CA GLY A 86 -13.07 -27.35 7.17
C GLY A 86 -13.93 -27.14 5.92
N LYS A 87 -14.14 -25.90 5.47
CA LYS A 87 -14.94 -25.53 4.29
C LYS A 87 -14.10 -24.80 3.23
N VAL A 88 -14.68 -24.62 2.05
CA VAL A 88 -14.09 -23.88 0.90
C VAL A 88 -14.08 -22.35 1.14
N GLU A 89 -14.74 -21.87 2.21
CA GLU A 89 -14.82 -20.45 2.55
C GLU A 89 -13.43 -19.87 2.85
N THR A 90 -13.07 -18.79 2.16
CA THR A 90 -11.74 -18.17 2.29
C THR A 90 -11.68 -17.07 3.35
N GLY A 91 -12.84 -16.64 3.87
CA GLY A 91 -12.95 -15.46 4.74
C GLY A 91 -12.70 -14.13 4.01
N ALA A 92 -12.63 -14.10 2.69
CA ALA A 92 -12.47 -12.87 1.91
C ALA A 92 -13.72 -11.97 1.95
N ASN A 93 -13.57 -10.72 1.50
CA ASN A 93 -14.64 -9.72 1.33
C ASN A 93 -15.33 -9.27 2.63
N GLN A 94 -14.58 -9.21 3.74
CA GLN A 94 -15.11 -8.72 5.02
C GLN A 94 -14.78 -7.25 5.27
N ILE A 95 -13.63 -6.76 4.78
CA ILE A 95 -13.24 -5.35 4.88
C ILE A 95 -13.09 -4.80 3.48
N SER A 96 -13.74 -3.69 3.18
CA SER A 96 -13.75 -3.11 1.83
C SER A 96 -12.76 -1.95 1.68
N GLY A 97 -12.80 -0.97 2.58
CA GLY A 97 -12.04 0.26 2.49
C GLY A 97 -11.21 0.59 3.71
N PHE A 98 -10.43 1.67 3.58
CA PHE A 98 -9.64 2.26 4.64
C PHE A 98 -9.30 3.72 4.39
N ARG A 99 -8.88 4.36 5.47
CA ARG A 99 -8.19 5.66 5.45
C ARG A 99 -6.90 5.56 6.25
N PHE A 100 -5.97 6.44 5.93
CA PHE A 100 -4.83 6.71 6.78
C PHE A 100 -5.24 7.61 7.95
N LEU A 101 -4.66 7.35 9.12
CA LEU A 101 -4.68 8.32 10.20
C LEU A 101 -4.04 9.63 9.72
N THR A 102 -4.63 10.77 10.12
CA THR A 102 -4.29 12.10 9.61
C THR A 102 -2.80 12.42 9.70
N ASN A 103 -2.12 11.96 10.77
CA ASN A 103 -0.70 12.20 10.98
C ASN A 103 0.20 11.52 9.93
N TYR A 104 -0.24 10.45 9.26
CA TYR A 104 0.55 9.76 8.24
C TYR A 104 0.22 10.19 6.81
N GLN A 105 -0.91 10.87 6.58
CA GLN A 105 -1.31 11.30 5.23
C GLN A 105 -0.25 12.20 4.56
N ILE A 106 0.33 13.14 5.32
CA ILE A 106 1.37 14.05 4.83
C ILE A 106 2.61 13.26 4.40
N GLU A 107 3.04 12.28 5.20
CA GLU A 107 4.22 11.46 4.90
C GLU A 107 3.99 10.60 3.65
N VAL A 108 2.82 9.97 3.53
CA VAL A 108 2.44 9.19 2.34
C VAL A 108 2.42 10.08 1.09
N ALA A 109 1.86 11.29 1.18
CA ALA A 109 1.86 12.25 0.08
C ALA A 109 3.26 12.63 -0.37
N LEU A 110 4.18 12.90 0.56
CA LEU A 110 5.58 13.21 0.24
C LEU A 110 6.29 12.05 -0.47
N ILE A 111 6.01 10.80 -0.08
CA ILE A 111 6.59 9.62 -0.72
C ILE A 111 6.02 9.43 -2.13
N LEU A 112 4.71 9.60 -2.31
CA LEU A 112 4.06 9.55 -3.62
C LEU A 112 4.62 10.61 -4.59
N GLU A 113 4.77 11.85 -4.12
CA GLU A 113 5.37 12.94 -4.92
C GLU A 113 6.81 12.61 -5.35
N LYS A 114 7.61 12.02 -4.46
CA LYS A 114 8.96 11.55 -4.77
C LYS A 114 8.95 10.43 -5.81
N ALA A 115 8.05 9.46 -5.68
CA ALA A 115 7.89 8.38 -6.64
C ALA A 115 7.53 8.94 -8.03
N ILE A 116 6.56 9.86 -8.11
CA ILE A 116 6.12 10.47 -9.36
C ILE A 116 7.23 11.28 -10.02
N THR A 117 7.98 12.03 -9.22
CA THR A 117 9.10 12.83 -9.71
C THR A 117 10.24 11.95 -10.25
N ALA A 118 10.46 10.79 -9.63
CA ALA A 118 11.55 9.89 -10.01
C ALA A 118 11.19 8.93 -11.16
N SER A 119 9.90 8.67 -11.41
CA SER A 119 9.49 7.78 -12.51
C SER A 119 9.69 8.45 -13.86
N PRO A 120 10.58 7.94 -14.74
CA PRO A 120 10.80 8.51 -16.07
C PRO A 120 9.56 8.42 -16.97
N GLU A 121 8.67 7.47 -16.70
CA GLU A 121 7.48 7.18 -17.51
C GLU A 121 6.19 7.65 -16.84
N LEU A 122 6.26 8.33 -15.69
CA LEU A 122 5.10 8.69 -14.85
C LEU A 122 4.21 7.47 -14.53
N LYS A 123 4.85 6.31 -14.37
CA LYS A 123 4.21 5.04 -14.03
C LYS A 123 4.43 4.77 -12.56
N VAL A 124 3.61 5.40 -11.73
CA VAL A 124 3.60 5.19 -10.29
C VAL A 124 2.36 4.41 -9.90
N TYR A 125 2.52 3.50 -8.95
CA TYR A 125 1.43 2.72 -8.43
C TYR A 125 1.42 2.74 -6.91
N PHE A 126 0.23 2.79 -6.34
CA PHE A 126 -0.01 2.62 -4.91
C PHE A 126 -0.77 1.30 -4.72
N LEU A 127 -0.15 0.36 -4.02
CA LEU A 127 -0.61 -1.01 -3.87
C LEU A 127 -1.07 -1.24 -2.44
N THR A 128 -2.27 -1.82 -2.31
CA THR A 128 -2.85 -2.21 -1.03
C THR A 128 -3.16 -3.69 -1.03
N ASP A 129 -2.84 -4.39 0.07
CA ASP A 129 -3.20 -5.79 0.27
C ASP A 129 -3.54 -6.02 1.75
N ILE A 130 -4.65 -6.68 2.03
CA ILE A 130 -5.06 -7.12 3.36
C ILE A 130 -5.70 -8.51 3.29
N GLN A 131 -5.43 -9.29 4.33
CA GLN A 131 -6.22 -10.48 4.64
C GLN A 131 -7.68 -10.09 4.88
N PHE A 132 -8.61 -10.93 4.43
CA PHE A 132 -10.05 -10.71 4.53
C PHE A 132 -10.58 -9.54 3.66
N GLY A 133 -9.72 -8.87 2.89
CA GLY A 133 -10.12 -7.98 1.81
C GLY A 133 -10.65 -8.75 0.59
N ALA A 134 -10.80 -8.06 -0.53
CA ALA A 134 -11.29 -8.69 -1.76
C ALA A 134 -10.43 -9.87 -2.21
N GLY A 135 -11.03 -11.02 -2.51
CA GLY A 135 -10.28 -12.24 -2.85
C GLY A 135 -9.46 -12.13 -4.15
N ASN A 136 -9.80 -11.16 -5.00
CA ASN A 136 -9.10 -10.88 -6.25
C ASN A 136 -8.61 -9.44 -6.25
N GLY A 137 -7.38 -9.22 -6.73
CA GLY A 137 -6.82 -7.88 -6.88
C GLY A 137 -7.56 -7.09 -7.94
N LYS A 138 -7.77 -5.80 -7.69
CA LYS A 138 -8.31 -4.85 -8.66
C LYS A 138 -7.22 -3.88 -9.10
N MET A 139 -7.32 -3.37 -10.33
CA MET A 139 -6.55 -2.21 -10.77
C MET A 139 -7.50 -1.03 -11.00
N GLU A 140 -7.12 0.16 -10.53
CA GLU A 140 -7.83 1.42 -10.76
C GLU A 140 -6.83 2.47 -11.25
N GLU A 141 -7.23 3.36 -12.18
CA GLU A 141 -6.40 4.47 -12.63
C GLU A 141 -6.99 5.79 -12.12
N LEU A 142 -6.18 6.59 -11.42
CA LEU A 142 -6.56 7.88 -10.84
C LEU A 142 -5.39 8.87 -10.99
N ASN A 143 -5.65 10.17 -11.02
CA ASN A 143 -4.60 11.15 -10.70
C ASN A 143 -4.44 11.33 -9.18
N LEU A 144 -3.37 12.00 -8.74
CA LEU A 144 -3.13 12.22 -7.31
C LEU A 144 -4.28 12.94 -6.60
N LYS A 145 -4.90 13.93 -7.27
CA LYS A 145 -6.02 14.68 -6.68
C LYS A 145 -7.23 13.77 -6.48
N GLU A 146 -7.55 12.93 -7.46
CA GLU A 146 -8.63 11.94 -7.38
C GLU A 146 -8.37 10.90 -6.31
N PHE A 147 -7.13 10.42 -6.20
CA PHE A 147 -6.71 9.48 -5.16
C PHE A 147 -6.97 10.04 -3.75
N TRP A 148 -6.52 11.27 -3.49
CA TRP A 148 -6.75 11.91 -2.18
C TRP A 148 -8.22 12.28 -1.96
N THR A 149 -8.93 12.70 -3.01
CA THR A 149 -10.38 12.95 -2.92
C THR A 149 -11.12 11.68 -2.53
N MET A 150 -10.83 10.55 -3.19
CA MET A 150 -11.40 9.24 -2.87
C MET A 150 -11.08 8.82 -1.44
N HIS A 151 -9.81 8.94 -1.05
CA HIS A 151 -9.37 8.67 0.32
C HIS A 151 -10.21 9.45 1.35
N ASP A 152 -10.39 10.76 1.16
CA ASP A 152 -11.05 11.63 2.13
C ASP A 152 -12.58 11.51 2.15
N THR A 153 -13.21 11.13 1.02
CA THR A 153 -14.68 11.07 0.90
C THR A 153 -15.25 9.67 1.14
N GLU A 154 -14.66 8.64 0.53
CA GLU A 154 -15.18 7.26 0.52
C GLU A 154 -14.17 6.23 1.06
N GLY A 155 -12.92 6.62 1.28
CA GLY A 155 -11.84 5.70 1.63
C GLY A 155 -11.25 5.00 0.41
N LEU A 156 -9.99 4.57 0.52
CA LEU A 156 -9.34 3.74 -0.47
C LEU A 156 -9.78 2.29 -0.28
N LYS A 157 -9.78 1.51 -1.35
CA LYS A 157 -10.14 0.09 -1.33
C LYS A 157 -8.92 -0.75 -1.03
N TRP A 158 -9.13 -1.78 -0.23
CA TRP A 158 -8.13 -2.83 -0.05
C TRP A 158 -7.98 -3.66 -1.33
N ASN A 159 -6.86 -4.38 -1.41
CA ASN A 159 -6.59 -5.37 -2.46
C ASN A 159 -6.66 -4.72 -3.85
N THR A 160 -6.16 -3.49 -3.94
CA THR A 160 -6.24 -2.64 -5.13
C THR A 160 -4.87 -2.07 -5.48
N LEU A 161 -4.55 -2.10 -6.76
CA LEU A 161 -3.38 -1.47 -7.36
C LEU A 161 -3.83 -0.21 -8.09
N TYR A 162 -3.58 0.94 -7.47
CA TYR A 162 -3.90 2.24 -8.02
C TYR A 162 -2.76 2.73 -8.89
N LYS A 163 -2.98 2.87 -10.20
CA LYS A 163 -2.05 3.59 -11.07
C LYS A 163 -2.30 5.09 -10.93
N LEU A 164 -1.25 5.82 -10.56
CA LEU A 164 -1.31 7.23 -10.22
C LEU A 164 -0.70 8.09 -11.32
N GLY A 165 -1.52 8.97 -11.88
CA GLY A 165 -1.11 10.07 -12.74
C GLY A 165 -0.84 11.36 -11.95
N LYS A 166 -0.22 12.34 -12.62
CA LYS A 166 -0.15 13.72 -12.12
C LYS A 166 -1.53 14.37 -12.10
#